data_AF-A0A840RAQ7-F1
#
_entry.id   AF-A0A840RAQ7-F1
#
_cell.length_a   1.000
_cell.length_b   1.000
_cell.length_c   1.000
_cell.angle_alpha   90.00
_cell.angle_beta   90.00
_cell.angle_gamma   90.00
#
_symmetry.space_group_name_H-M   'P 1'
#
loop_
_entity.id
_entity.type
_entity.pdbx_description
1 polymer ?
#
loop_
_entity_poly.entity_id
_entity_poly.type
_entity_poly.pdbx_seq_one_letter_code
_entity_poly.pdbx_strand_id
1 'polypeptide(L)'
;MSRLILSILETAMANTVLGESNVAGTPAVTGVNSAGGDGLSGVGWRGVVGTSEQFQGVYGRSVQNAGVVGESDKLHGMYGVCHNPNGGGVFGTNDNGGFGVIGVTQSGNGVDGSSQSGNGVQGKSSSGRGLAGFSDTWQGVFGYSKSQAGVVGESDGFDGVFGVSHNPNAAGVSGHNPGGLAGFFNGNVTVTGDLMLAGADCAEHFDIAPIEGTIPGMVMCIDAQGRLAPSHREYDKCVAGVVSGAGRFRPAICLDRQHPDETSRLPIALIGKVYCFVDATEVAIEIGDLMTTSSTPGHAMKAVDPMRSFGAVIGKALAPLASTKGLIPILVALQ
;
A
#
# COMPACT_ATOMS: atom_id res chain seq x y z
N MET A 1 35.01 -44.34 -85.48
CA MET A 1 34.22 -43.49 -86.40
C MET A 1 32.78 -43.43 -85.94
N SER A 2 32.21 -42.22 -85.80
CA SER A 2 30.78 -41.87 -85.89
C SER A 2 29.81 -42.38 -84.80
N ARG A 3 29.53 -41.57 -83.75
CA ARG A 3 28.28 -40.80 -83.50
C ARG A 3 26.97 -41.62 -83.47
N LEU A 4 26.37 -41.75 -82.28
CA LEU A 4 25.06 -41.14 -81.99
C LEU A 4 24.88 -40.94 -80.47
N ILE A 5 24.78 -39.67 -80.08
CA ILE A 5 24.31 -39.21 -78.78
C ILE A 5 22.79 -39.32 -78.80
N LEU A 6 22.18 -39.99 -77.83
CA LEU A 6 20.78 -39.77 -77.47
C LEU A 6 20.75 -39.38 -75.99
N SER A 7 20.67 -38.08 -75.75
CA SER A 7 20.35 -37.50 -74.45
C SER A 7 18.90 -37.85 -74.10
N ILE A 8 18.69 -38.71 -73.12
CA ILE A 8 17.39 -38.80 -72.47
C ILE A 8 17.30 -37.57 -71.56
N LEU A 9 16.42 -36.64 -71.92
CA LEU A 9 15.95 -35.58 -71.04
C LEU A 9 15.34 -36.25 -69.79
N GLU A 10 15.98 -36.09 -68.63
CA GLU A 10 15.30 -36.29 -67.34
C GLU A 10 14.29 -35.16 -67.15
N THR A 11 13.06 -35.38 -67.61
CA THR A 11 11.91 -34.59 -67.18
C THR A 11 11.69 -34.95 -65.71
N ALA A 12 11.98 -34.02 -64.80
CA ALA A 12 11.68 -34.17 -63.38
C ALA A 12 10.16 -34.37 -63.22
N MET A 13 9.71 -35.61 -63.08
CA MET A 13 8.34 -35.91 -62.73
C MET A 13 8.14 -35.55 -61.27
N ALA A 14 7.22 -34.62 -60.99
CA ALA A 14 6.80 -34.32 -59.63
C ALA A 14 6.15 -35.57 -59.03
N ASN A 15 6.80 -36.20 -58.06
CA ASN A 15 6.23 -37.29 -57.26
C ASN A 15 5.21 -36.70 -56.28
N THR A 16 4.06 -36.25 -56.80
CA THR A 16 2.99 -35.64 -56.01
C THR A 16 2.00 -36.71 -55.55
N VAL A 17 1.64 -36.70 -54.27
CA VAL A 17 0.52 -37.49 -53.74
C VAL A 17 -0.72 -36.58 -53.71
N LEU A 18 -1.75 -36.95 -54.47
CA LEU A 18 -3.08 -36.33 -54.41
C LEU A 18 -4.04 -37.35 -53.80
N GLY A 19 -4.85 -36.94 -52.83
CA GLY A 19 -5.88 -37.79 -52.23
C GLY A 19 -7.20 -37.05 -52.10
N GLU A 20 -8.28 -37.66 -52.56
CA GLU A 20 -9.65 -37.21 -52.39
C GLU A 20 -10.48 -38.35 -51.80
N SER A 21 -11.41 -38.03 -50.89
CA SER A 21 -12.40 -38.98 -50.37
C SER A 21 -13.73 -38.26 -50.22
N ASN A 22 -14.81 -38.89 -50.68
CA ASN A 22 -16.19 -38.41 -50.53
C ASN A 22 -17.02 -39.29 -49.59
N VAL A 23 -16.38 -40.22 -48.87
CA VAL A 23 -17.02 -41.13 -47.92
C VAL A 23 -16.73 -40.68 -46.49
N ALA A 24 -17.77 -40.41 -45.72
CA ALA A 24 -17.65 -39.99 -44.32
C ALA A 24 -16.87 -41.03 -43.50
N GLY A 25 -15.91 -40.57 -42.69
CA GLY A 25 -15.05 -41.43 -41.87
C GLY A 25 -13.90 -42.11 -42.62
N THR A 26 -13.85 -42.01 -43.95
CA THR A 26 -12.77 -42.59 -44.76
C THR A 26 -11.74 -41.51 -45.12
N PRO A 27 -10.49 -41.62 -44.66
CA PRO A 27 -9.43 -40.66 -44.98
C PRO A 27 -9.08 -40.67 -46.47
N ALA A 28 -8.80 -39.49 -47.03
CA ALA A 28 -8.37 -39.32 -48.42
C ALA A 28 -6.94 -39.84 -48.68
N VAL A 29 -6.08 -39.80 -47.66
CA VAL A 29 -4.72 -40.36 -47.65
C VAL A 29 -4.49 -41.05 -46.31
N THR A 30 -3.92 -42.26 -46.32
CA THR A 30 -3.49 -42.97 -45.11
C THR A 30 -2.07 -43.49 -45.32
N GLY A 31 -1.22 -43.33 -44.29
CA GLY A 31 0.12 -43.90 -44.25
C GLY A 31 0.40 -44.48 -42.86
N VAL A 32 1.15 -45.59 -42.79
CA VAL A 32 1.53 -46.25 -41.54
C VAL A 32 3.02 -46.61 -41.59
N ASN A 33 3.75 -46.26 -40.53
CA ASN A 33 5.12 -46.70 -40.30
C ASN A 33 5.18 -47.52 -38.99
N SER A 34 5.13 -48.84 -39.10
CA SER A 34 5.12 -49.74 -37.94
C SER A 34 6.51 -50.03 -37.35
N ALA A 35 7.57 -49.51 -37.97
CA ALA A 35 8.95 -49.74 -37.53
C ALA A 35 9.51 -48.60 -36.66
N GLY A 36 8.71 -47.58 -36.36
CA GLY A 36 9.09 -46.47 -35.49
C GLY A 36 9.75 -45.27 -36.19
N GLY A 37 9.64 -45.17 -37.52
CA GLY A 37 10.00 -43.95 -38.24
C GLY A 37 8.82 -42.98 -38.41
N ASP A 38 9.07 -41.82 -39.01
CA ASP A 38 8.03 -40.84 -39.30
C ASP A 38 6.97 -41.41 -40.25
N GLY A 39 5.69 -41.11 -39.98
CA GLY A 39 4.60 -41.37 -40.92
C GLY A 39 4.55 -40.36 -42.07
N LEU A 40 5.00 -39.13 -41.82
CA LEU A 40 5.11 -38.03 -42.79
C LEU A 40 6.29 -37.13 -42.40
N SER A 41 7.16 -36.80 -43.35
CA SER A 41 8.29 -35.87 -43.17
C SER A 41 8.45 -35.02 -44.43
N GLY A 42 8.74 -33.72 -44.27
CA GLY A 42 8.88 -32.79 -45.39
C GLY A 42 9.48 -31.45 -44.98
N VAL A 43 10.11 -30.77 -45.93
CA VAL A 43 10.72 -29.44 -45.76
C VAL A 43 10.10 -28.48 -46.78
N GLY A 44 9.66 -27.32 -46.32
CA GLY A 44 9.01 -26.31 -47.16
C GLY A 44 8.56 -25.11 -46.36
N TRP A 45 7.82 -24.19 -47.00
CA TRP A 45 7.33 -22.97 -46.35
C TRP A 45 6.27 -23.27 -45.28
N ARG A 46 5.26 -24.07 -45.63
CA ARG A 46 4.25 -24.58 -44.70
C ARG A 46 4.29 -26.10 -44.76
N GLY A 47 4.60 -26.75 -43.63
CA GLY A 47 4.65 -28.19 -43.54
C GLY A 47 3.26 -28.84 -43.63
N VAL A 48 2.31 -28.34 -42.83
CA VAL A 48 0.91 -28.81 -42.79
C VAL A 48 -0.03 -27.61 -42.80
N VAL A 49 -1.05 -27.64 -43.67
CA VAL A 49 -2.11 -26.63 -43.74
C VAL A 49 -3.46 -27.35 -43.79
N GLY A 50 -4.27 -27.20 -42.76
CA GLY A 50 -5.60 -27.81 -42.68
C GLY A 50 -6.68 -26.76 -42.42
N THR A 51 -7.78 -26.86 -43.16
CA THR A 51 -8.99 -26.06 -42.96
C THR A 51 -10.15 -27.01 -42.71
N SER A 52 -10.97 -26.73 -41.69
CA SER A 52 -12.18 -27.49 -41.39
C SER A 52 -13.27 -26.51 -40.97
N GLU A 53 -14.49 -26.70 -41.49
CA GLU A 53 -15.63 -25.85 -41.19
C GLU A 53 -16.33 -26.22 -39.88
N GLN A 54 -16.16 -27.46 -39.42
CA GLN A 54 -16.92 -28.01 -38.29
C GLN A 54 -16.05 -28.57 -37.16
N PHE A 55 -14.77 -28.87 -37.43
CA PHE A 55 -13.87 -29.53 -36.49
C PHE A 55 -12.48 -28.88 -36.48
N GLN A 56 -11.55 -29.45 -35.73
CA GLN A 56 -10.15 -29.02 -35.74
C GLN A 56 -9.50 -29.21 -37.13
N GLY A 57 -8.75 -28.20 -37.57
CA GLY A 57 -7.94 -28.30 -38.80
C GLY A 57 -6.77 -29.28 -38.67
N VAL A 58 -6.26 -29.48 -37.44
CA VAL A 58 -5.20 -30.46 -37.10
C VAL A 58 -5.53 -31.08 -35.74
N TYR A 59 -5.41 -32.40 -35.62
CA TYR A 59 -5.58 -33.15 -34.37
C TYR A 59 -4.34 -34.01 -34.10
N GLY A 60 -3.72 -33.82 -32.93
CA GLY A 60 -2.60 -34.64 -32.48
C GLY A 60 -2.95 -35.37 -31.18
N ARG A 61 -2.74 -36.68 -31.15
CA ARG A 61 -2.93 -37.51 -29.94
C ARG A 61 -1.71 -38.39 -29.73
N SER A 62 -1.20 -38.42 -28.51
CA SER A 62 -0.13 -39.32 -28.09
C SER A 62 -0.50 -39.95 -26.74
N VAL A 63 -0.01 -41.17 -26.50
CA VAL A 63 -0.26 -41.92 -25.26
C VAL A 63 0.89 -41.75 -24.26
N GLN A 64 2.12 -41.55 -24.76
CA GLN A 64 3.34 -41.54 -23.95
C GLN A 64 4.11 -40.21 -24.01
N ASN A 65 3.70 -39.29 -24.89
CA ASN A 65 4.40 -38.03 -25.12
C ASN A 65 3.40 -36.91 -25.47
N ALA A 66 3.90 -35.74 -25.88
CA ALA A 66 3.06 -34.65 -26.38
C ALA A 66 2.29 -35.07 -27.63
N GLY A 67 1.01 -34.67 -27.70
CA GLY A 67 0.22 -34.86 -28.92
C GLY A 67 0.68 -33.95 -30.07
N VAL A 68 1.17 -32.76 -29.74
CA VAL A 68 1.74 -31.77 -30.69
C VAL A 68 2.90 -31.05 -30.00
N VAL A 69 4.01 -30.86 -30.72
CA VAL A 69 5.17 -30.07 -30.28
C VAL A 69 5.38 -28.94 -31.28
N GLY A 70 5.50 -27.71 -30.79
CA GLY A 70 5.81 -26.53 -31.59
C GLY A 70 7.10 -25.89 -31.10
N GLU A 71 8.05 -25.64 -32.01
CA GLU A 71 9.34 -25.04 -31.74
C GLU A 71 9.62 -23.95 -32.78
N SER A 72 10.25 -22.85 -32.36
CA SER A 72 10.60 -21.74 -33.24
C SER A 72 11.74 -20.92 -32.64
N ASP A 73 12.76 -20.63 -33.46
CA ASP A 73 13.91 -19.80 -33.06
C ASP A 73 13.62 -18.28 -33.07
N LYS A 74 12.59 -17.84 -33.80
CA LYS A 74 12.38 -16.41 -34.13
C LYS A 74 11.03 -15.85 -33.71
N LEU A 75 9.99 -16.67 -33.75
CA LEU A 75 8.61 -16.30 -33.39
C LEU A 75 8.08 -17.22 -32.29
N HIS A 76 6.76 -17.35 -32.17
CA HIS A 76 6.09 -18.23 -31.22
C HIS A 76 6.16 -19.67 -31.70
N GLY A 77 6.48 -20.60 -30.78
CA GLY A 77 6.29 -22.04 -31.05
C GLY A 77 4.83 -22.37 -31.34
N MET A 78 3.88 -21.61 -30.75
CA MET A 78 2.44 -21.71 -30.99
C MET A 78 1.81 -20.31 -30.99
N TYR A 79 0.97 -19.99 -31.99
CA TYR A 79 0.24 -18.72 -32.09
C TYR A 79 -1.25 -19.00 -32.31
N GLY A 80 -2.07 -18.66 -31.32
CA GLY A 80 -3.52 -18.91 -31.34
C GLY A 80 -4.33 -17.62 -31.38
N VAL A 81 -5.30 -17.54 -32.29
CA VAL A 81 -6.27 -16.45 -32.38
C VAL A 81 -7.66 -17.05 -32.27
N CYS A 82 -8.47 -16.55 -31.33
CA CYS A 82 -9.86 -16.93 -31.17
C CYS A 82 -10.76 -15.73 -31.49
N HIS A 83 -11.80 -15.94 -32.29
CA HIS A 83 -12.80 -14.92 -32.62
C HIS A 83 -14.11 -15.08 -31.82
N ASN A 84 -14.25 -16.16 -31.04
CA ASN A 84 -15.38 -16.35 -30.14
C ASN A 84 -15.10 -15.61 -28.82
N PRO A 85 -15.96 -14.67 -28.38
CA PRO A 85 -15.77 -13.92 -27.13
C PRO A 85 -15.74 -14.79 -25.86
N ASN A 86 -16.27 -16.02 -25.93
CA ASN A 86 -16.28 -16.97 -24.83
C ASN A 86 -15.20 -18.07 -24.97
N GLY A 87 -14.37 -18.01 -26.02
CA GLY A 87 -13.32 -18.99 -26.28
C GLY A 87 -11.92 -18.43 -25.98
N GLY A 88 -11.02 -19.30 -25.52
CA GLY A 88 -9.60 -18.95 -25.36
C GLY A 88 -8.82 -19.15 -26.66
N GLY A 89 -7.87 -18.25 -26.96
CA GLY A 89 -6.86 -18.49 -28.01
C GLY A 89 -5.97 -19.71 -27.70
N VAL A 90 -5.80 -20.00 -26.40
CA VAL A 90 -5.20 -21.23 -25.86
C VAL A 90 -6.06 -21.69 -24.69
N PHE A 91 -6.42 -22.97 -24.65
CA PHE A 91 -7.18 -23.58 -23.55
C PHE A 91 -6.45 -24.86 -23.09
N GLY A 92 -5.87 -24.81 -21.89
CA GLY A 92 -5.16 -25.94 -21.28
C GLY A 92 -5.94 -26.50 -20.09
N THR A 93 -6.07 -27.82 -20.02
CA THR A 93 -6.75 -28.52 -18.91
C THR A 93 -5.90 -29.70 -18.46
N ASN A 94 -5.82 -29.89 -17.15
CA ASN A 94 -5.31 -31.12 -16.55
C ASN A 94 -6.38 -31.63 -15.58
N ASP A 95 -6.93 -32.80 -15.86
CA ASP A 95 -8.02 -33.42 -15.11
C ASP A 95 -7.52 -34.39 -14.02
N ASN A 96 -6.20 -34.49 -13.84
CA ASN A 96 -5.54 -35.36 -12.87
C ASN A 96 -4.70 -34.57 -11.84
N GLY A 97 -5.02 -33.28 -11.63
CA GLY A 97 -4.43 -32.44 -10.59
C GLY A 97 -3.09 -31.77 -10.91
N GLY A 98 -2.59 -31.92 -12.14
CA GLY A 98 -1.41 -31.19 -12.62
C GLY A 98 -1.73 -29.79 -13.12
N PHE A 99 -0.76 -29.14 -13.76
CA PHE A 99 -0.93 -27.81 -14.34
C PHE A 99 -1.67 -27.88 -15.68
N GLY A 100 -2.67 -27.01 -15.88
CA GLY A 100 -3.29 -26.83 -17.20
C GLY A 100 -2.36 -26.11 -18.18
N VAL A 101 -1.65 -25.08 -17.71
CA VAL A 101 -0.66 -24.29 -18.47
C VAL A 101 0.50 -23.95 -17.55
N ILE A 102 1.73 -24.06 -18.06
CA ILE A 102 2.96 -23.66 -17.36
C ILE A 102 3.72 -22.67 -18.26
N GLY A 103 4.02 -21.48 -17.74
CA GLY A 103 4.92 -20.52 -18.37
C GLY A 103 6.25 -20.47 -17.62
N VAL A 104 7.36 -20.78 -18.28
CA VAL A 104 8.72 -20.73 -17.70
C VAL A 104 9.59 -19.88 -18.60
N THR A 105 10.38 -18.99 -17.99
CA THR A 105 11.43 -18.25 -18.69
C THR A 105 12.65 -18.10 -17.78
N GLN A 106 13.84 -17.98 -18.36
CA GLN A 106 15.06 -17.66 -17.62
C GLN A 106 15.19 -16.17 -17.33
N SER A 107 14.77 -15.33 -18.27
CA SER A 107 14.77 -13.88 -18.15
C SER A 107 13.51 -13.31 -18.82
N GLY A 108 12.81 -12.41 -18.13
CA GLY A 108 11.56 -11.80 -18.59
C GLY A 108 10.31 -12.34 -17.89
N ASN A 109 9.15 -12.12 -18.51
CA ASN A 109 7.85 -12.50 -17.96
C ASN A 109 7.50 -13.92 -18.40
N GLY A 110 7.30 -14.84 -17.44
CA GLY A 110 6.82 -16.19 -17.76
C GLY A 110 5.38 -16.19 -18.29
N VAL A 111 4.56 -15.23 -17.81
CA VAL A 111 3.20 -14.96 -18.28
C VAL A 111 2.99 -13.43 -18.23
N ASP A 112 2.46 -12.87 -19.32
CA ASP A 112 2.05 -11.46 -19.40
C ASP A 112 0.58 -11.39 -19.85
N GLY A 113 -0.28 -10.86 -18.98
CA GLY A 113 -1.72 -10.75 -19.21
C GLY A 113 -2.14 -9.29 -19.26
N SER A 114 -2.62 -8.84 -20.41
CA SER A 114 -3.06 -7.46 -20.64
C SER A 114 -4.51 -7.41 -21.12
N SER A 115 -5.26 -6.40 -20.65
CA SER A 115 -6.64 -6.13 -21.06
C SER A 115 -6.92 -4.64 -20.97
N GLN A 116 -7.74 -4.11 -21.89
CA GLN A 116 -8.08 -2.68 -21.91
C GLN A 116 -9.18 -2.32 -20.92
N SER A 117 -10.11 -3.24 -20.68
CA SER A 117 -11.32 -2.98 -19.88
C SER A 117 -11.64 -4.08 -18.86
N GLY A 118 -11.01 -5.25 -18.98
CA GLY A 118 -11.19 -6.37 -18.06
C GLY A 118 -9.95 -6.65 -17.24
N ASN A 119 -9.96 -7.78 -16.54
CA ASN A 119 -8.79 -8.28 -15.82
C ASN A 119 -7.75 -8.79 -16.84
N GLY A 120 -6.49 -8.36 -16.72
CA GLY A 120 -5.40 -8.95 -17.50
C GLY A 120 -5.11 -10.39 -17.08
N VAL A 121 -5.20 -10.66 -15.76
CA VAL A 121 -5.06 -12.00 -15.16
C VAL A 121 -6.12 -12.16 -14.07
N GLN A 122 -6.80 -13.30 -14.02
CA GLN A 122 -7.75 -13.65 -12.98
C GLN A 122 -7.49 -15.07 -12.48
N GLY A 123 -7.43 -15.24 -11.16
CA GLY A 123 -7.30 -16.53 -10.50
C GLY A 123 -8.43 -16.73 -9.50
N LYS A 124 -9.06 -17.91 -9.53
CA LYS A 124 -10.20 -18.26 -8.68
C LYS A 124 -9.99 -19.66 -8.12
N SER A 125 -10.22 -19.82 -6.82
CA SER A 125 -10.18 -21.12 -6.14
C SER A 125 -11.24 -21.14 -5.04
N SER A 126 -11.89 -22.28 -4.82
CA SER A 126 -12.90 -22.46 -3.78
C SER A 126 -12.32 -22.93 -2.43
N SER A 127 -11.13 -23.51 -2.44
CA SER A 127 -10.52 -24.14 -1.26
C SER A 127 -9.04 -23.80 -1.08
N GLY A 128 -8.46 -22.99 -1.97
CA GLY A 128 -7.06 -22.61 -1.96
C GLY A 128 -6.84 -21.17 -2.36
N ARG A 129 -5.59 -20.81 -2.63
CA ARG A 129 -5.24 -19.47 -3.12
C ARG A 129 -5.69 -19.31 -4.56
N GLY A 130 -6.42 -18.25 -4.87
CA GLY A 130 -6.72 -17.87 -6.25
C GLY A 130 -5.46 -17.44 -7.01
N LEU A 131 -4.62 -16.61 -6.37
CA LEU A 131 -3.29 -16.21 -6.83
C LEU A 131 -2.31 -16.20 -5.66
N ALA A 132 -1.04 -16.51 -5.92
CA ALA A 132 0.04 -16.43 -4.96
C ALA A 132 1.31 -15.90 -5.63
N GLY A 133 1.98 -14.95 -5.00
CA GLY A 133 3.25 -14.38 -5.46
C GLY A 133 4.37 -14.70 -4.49
N PHE A 134 5.49 -15.21 -5.01
CA PHE A 134 6.67 -15.58 -4.25
C PHE A 134 7.90 -14.94 -4.90
N SER A 135 8.80 -14.38 -4.09
CA SER A 135 10.04 -13.77 -4.56
C SER A 135 11.08 -13.78 -3.45
N ASP A 136 12.33 -14.10 -3.78
CA ASP A 136 13.43 -14.16 -2.81
C ASP A 136 14.09 -12.79 -2.57
N THR A 137 14.02 -11.89 -3.56
CA THR A 137 14.80 -10.63 -3.55
C THR A 137 13.96 -9.37 -3.79
N TRP A 138 12.71 -9.53 -4.24
CA TRP A 138 11.80 -8.44 -4.56
C TRP A 138 10.43 -8.67 -3.91
N GLN A 139 9.45 -7.81 -4.20
CA GLN A 139 8.09 -8.00 -3.74
C GLN A 139 7.51 -9.26 -4.39
N GLY A 140 6.85 -10.12 -3.62
CA GLY A 140 6.09 -11.24 -4.19
C GLY A 140 4.91 -10.77 -5.04
N VAL A 141 4.29 -9.65 -4.65
CA VAL A 141 3.19 -8.99 -5.38
C VAL A 141 3.40 -7.47 -5.31
N PHE A 142 3.28 -6.80 -6.45
CA PHE A 142 3.31 -5.34 -6.55
C PHE A 142 1.99 -4.84 -7.15
N GLY A 143 1.26 -4.01 -6.40
CA GLY A 143 0.03 -3.38 -6.85
C GLY A 143 0.19 -1.88 -7.04
N TYR A 144 -0.21 -1.38 -8.21
CA TYR A 144 -0.15 0.04 -8.55
C TYR A 144 -1.43 0.45 -9.28
N SER A 145 -1.97 1.60 -8.91
CA SER A 145 -3.13 2.21 -9.57
C SER A 145 -2.96 3.73 -9.62
N LYS A 146 -3.42 4.35 -10.71
CA LYS A 146 -3.32 5.81 -10.91
C LYS A 146 -4.43 6.59 -10.19
N SER A 147 -5.57 5.96 -9.93
CA SER A 147 -6.78 6.65 -9.45
C SER A 147 -7.57 5.89 -8.38
N GLN A 148 -7.13 4.68 -8.01
CA GLN A 148 -7.74 3.87 -6.96
C GLN A 148 -6.66 3.25 -6.06
N ALA A 149 -7.06 2.40 -5.12
CA ALA A 149 -6.12 1.59 -4.35
C ALA A 149 -5.28 0.71 -5.28
N GLY A 150 -3.98 0.60 -5.00
CA GLY A 150 -3.09 -0.34 -5.71
C GLY A 150 -3.39 -1.79 -5.35
N VAL A 151 -3.82 -2.04 -4.11
CA VAL A 151 -4.24 -3.36 -3.59
C VAL A 151 -5.44 -3.15 -2.66
N VAL A 152 -6.45 -4.01 -2.77
CA VAL A 152 -7.61 -4.07 -1.86
C VAL A 152 -7.64 -5.47 -1.24
N GLY A 153 -7.76 -5.53 0.09
CA GLY A 153 -7.96 -6.78 0.84
C GLY A 153 -9.31 -6.77 1.53
N GLU A 154 -10.12 -7.80 1.29
CA GLU A 154 -11.45 -7.99 1.85
C GLU A 154 -11.59 -9.42 2.34
N SER A 155 -12.27 -9.62 3.47
CA SER A 155 -12.48 -10.92 4.09
C SER A 155 -13.72 -10.91 4.98
N ASP A 156 -14.58 -11.93 4.83
CA ASP A 156 -15.82 -12.08 5.62
C ASP A 156 -15.57 -12.71 7.01
N GLY A 157 -14.47 -13.45 7.16
CA GLY A 157 -14.24 -14.30 8.34
C GLY A 157 -12.88 -14.11 9.02
N PHE A 158 -12.06 -13.18 8.54
CA PHE A 158 -10.71 -12.93 9.06
C PHE A 158 -10.24 -11.50 8.71
N ASP A 159 -8.97 -11.20 8.95
CA ASP A 159 -8.38 -9.91 8.56
C ASP A 159 -8.40 -9.73 7.04
N GLY A 160 -8.86 -8.57 6.57
CA GLY A 160 -8.79 -8.21 5.14
C GLY A 160 -7.35 -8.09 4.65
N VAL A 161 -6.43 -7.63 5.51
CA VAL A 161 -4.98 -7.57 5.27
C VAL A 161 -4.24 -8.05 6.52
N PHE A 162 -3.46 -9.12 6.38
CA PHE A 162 -2.62 -9.68 7.45
C PHE A 162 -1.15 -9.54 7.08
N GLY A 163 -0.45 -8.59 7.72
CA GLY A 163 0.97 -8.30 7.45
C GLY A 163 1.87 -8.81 8.56
N VAL A 164 2.88 -9.61 8.21
CA VAL A 164 3.92 -10.09 9.13
C VAL A 164 5.29 -9.77 8.56
N SER A 165 6.11 -9.08 9.35
CA SER A 165 7.54 -8.95 9.12
C SER A 165 8.29 -9.88 10.06
N HIS A 166 9.23 -10.65 9.52
CA HIS A 166 10.17 -11.46 10.31
C HIS A 166 11.44 -10.69 10.69
N ASN A 167 11.58 -9.44 10.22
CA ASN A 167 12.65 -8.55 10.66
C ASN A 167 12.14 -7.71 11.85
N PRO A 168 12.75 -7.81 13.05
CA PRO A 168 12.30 -7.09 14.24
C PRO A 168 12.40 -5.56 14.13
N ASN A 169 13.17 -5.06 13.16
CA ASN A 169 13.34 -3.63 12.91
C ASN A 169 12.44 -3.10 11.77
N ALA A 170 11.56 -3.93 11.21
CA ALA A 170 10.64 -3.54 10.14
C ALA A 170 9.19 -3.75 10.57
N ALA A 171 8.32 -2.84 10.14
CA ALA A 171 6.89 -2.95 10.39
C ALA A 171 6.27 -4.09 9.57
N GLY A 172 5.29 -4.81 10.15
CA GLY A 172 4.47 -5.77 9.39
C GLY A 172 3.62 -5.09 8.31
N VAL A 173 3.15 -3.87 8.59
CA VAL A 173 2.46 -2.99 7.65
C VAL A 173 3.00 -1.57 7.83
N SER A 174 3.38 -0.91 6.73
CA SER A 174 3.91 0.46 6.75
C SER A 174 3.16 1.35 5.78
N GLY A 175 2.54 2.41 6.29
CA GLY A 175 1.85 3.45 5.51
C GLY A 175 2.75 4.66 5.30
N HIS A 176 2.82 5.18 4.08
CA HIS A 176 3.68 6.33 3.74
C HIS A 176 2.89 7.38 2.96
N ASN A 177 2.77 8.58 3.52
CA ASN A 177 2.18 9.73 2.84
C ASN A 177 2.80 11.04 3.36
N PRO A 178 3.95 11.49 2.83
CA PRO A 178 4.68 12.65 3.36
C PRO A 178 3.87 13.96 3.39
N GLY A 179 2.84 14.09 2.55
CA GLY A 179 1.97 15.25 2.49
C GLY A 179 0.60 15.07 3.14
N GLY A 180 0.32 13.92 3.79
CA GLY A 180 -1.00 13.62 4.31
C GLY A 180 -1.03 12.50 5.35
N LEU A 181 -2.19 11.87 5.50
CA LEU A 181 -2.37 10.77 6.45
C LEU A 181 -1.63 9.52 5.96
N ALA A 182 -0.76 8.97 6.81
CA ALA A 182 -0.11 7.69 6.56
C ALA A 182 -1.08 6.50 6.75
N GLY A 183 -2.10 6.66 7.59
CA GLY A 183 -3.16 5.68 7.83
C GLY A 183 -4.45 6.35 8.30
N PHE A 184 -5.58 5.74 7.96
CA PHE A 184 -6.91 6.12 8.43
C PHE A 184 -7.59 4.88 8.99
N PHE A 185 -8.12 4.98 10.22
CA PHE A 185 -8.75 3.87 10.91
C PHE A 185 -10.16 4.29 11.32
N ASN A 186 -11.17 3.69 10.71
CA ASN A 186 -12.57 3.85 11.11
C ASN A 186 -12.95 2.72 12.07
N GLY A 187 -12.74 2.95 13.37
CA GLY A 187 -12.95 1.98 14.42
C GLY A 187 -11.92 2.11 15.54
N ASN A 188 -11.90 1.12 16.43
CA ASN A 188 -10.95 1.10 17.54
C ASN A 188 -9.59 0.59 17.09
N VAL A 189 -8.52 1.12 17.69
CA VAL A 189 -7.15 0.64 17.50
C VAL A 189 -6.64 0.08 18.81
N THR A 190 -6.16 -1.17 18.79
CA THR A 190 -5.51 -1.81 19.93
C THR A 190 -4.01 -1.91 19.67
N VAL A 191 -3.20 -1.37 20.57
CA VAL A 191 -1.74 -1.48 20.55
C VAL A 191 -1.32 -2.22 21.82
N THR A 192 -0.69 -3.37 21.68
CA THR A 192 -0.26 -4.21 22.82
C THR A 192 1.11 -3.82 23.37
N GLY A 193 1.87 -3.05 22.61
CA GLY A 193 3.08 -2.38 23.06
C GLY A 193 2.86 -0.88 23.21
N ASP A 194 3.94 -0.10 23.08
CA ASP A 194 3.88 1.35 23.21
C ASP A 194 3.39 2.04 21.93
N LEU A 195 2.59 3.09 22.10
CA LEU A 195 2.29 4.04 21.02
C LEU A 195 3.33 5.17 21.05
N MET A 196 4.29 5.10 20.12
CA MET A 196 5.36 6.08 20.01
C MET A 196 4.87 7.33 19.25
N LEU A 197 4.82 8.47 19.94
CA LEU A 197 4.44 9.77 19.36
C LEU A 197 5.62 10.75 19.46
N ALA A 198 5.80 11.59 18.43
CA ALA A 198 6.95 12.49 18.35
C ALA A 198 6.80 13.79 19.19
N GLY A 199 5.57 14.14 19.57
CA GLY A 199 5.30 15.34 20.36
C GLY A 199 5.63 15.21 21.85
N ALA A 200 5.42 16.27 22.61
CA ALA A 200 5.90 16.41 23.99
C ALA A 200 4.80 16.51 25.05
N ASP A 201 3.60 16.95 24.67
CA ASP A 201 2.46 17.17 25.56
C ASP A 201 1.17 16.52 25.03
N CYS A 202 0.20 16.32 25.93
CA CYS A 202 -1.17 15.98 25.57
C CYS A 202 -2.00 17.25 25.68
N ALA A 203 -2.55 17.67 24.54
CA ALA A 203 -3.34 18.87 24.43
C ALA A 203 -4.77 18.54 23.99
N GLU A 204 -5.70 19.42 24.34
CA GLU A 204 -7.08 19.40 23.87
C GLU A 204 -7.41 20.74 23.24
N HIS A 205 -8.21 20.73 22.18
CA HIS A 205 -8.67 21.98 21.57
C HIS A 205 -9.78 22.58 22.43
N PHE A 206 -9.66 23.86 22.80
CA PHE A 206 -10.69 24.59 23.53
C PHE A 206 -11.14 25.81 22.74
N ASP A 207 -12.42 26.17 22.89
CA ASP A 207 -12.95 27.43 22.36
C ASP A 207 -12.25 28.61 23.04
N ILE A 208 -11.80 29.57 22.24
CA ILE A 208 -11.07 30.75 22.72
C ILE A 208 -11.97 31.98 22.61
N ALA A 209 -11.96 32.82 23.65
CA ALA A 209 -12.61 34.12 23.61
C ALA A 209 -11.99 34.98 22.49
N PRO A 210 -12.77 35.83 21.80
CA PRO A 210 -12.30 36.64 20.66
C PRO A 210 -11.39 37.78 21.13
N ILE A 211 -10.18 37.42 21.58
CA ILE A 211 -9.16 38.30 22.13
C ILE A 211 -7.94 38.18 21.22
N GLU A 212 -7.57 39.30 20.59
CA GLU A 212 -6.38 39.37 19.75
C GLU A 212 -5.11 39.10 20.56
N GLY A 213 -4.10 38.53 19.90
CA GLY A 213 -2.77 38.33 20.49
C GLY A 213 -2.61 37.06 21.32
N THR A 214 -3.60 36.15 21.34
CA THR A 214 -3.42 34.82 21.93
C THR A 214 -2.43 34.02 21.09
N ILE A 215 -1.29 33.66 21.69
CA ILE A 215 -0.20 32.94 21.01
C ILE A 215 0.28 31.74 21.84
N PRO A 216 0.92 30.74 21.20
CA PRO A 216 1.54 29.63 21.92
C PRO A 216 2.43 30.09 23.07
N GLY A 217 2.31 29.40 24.20
CA GLY A 217 3.01 29.67 25.45
C GLY A 217 2.24 30.54 26.42
N MET A 218 1.11 31.13 26.04
CA MET A 218 0.27 31.88 26.97
C MET A 218 -0.47 30.94 27.94
N VAL A 219 -0.52 31.32 29.21
CA VAL A 219 -1.37 30.69 30.22
C VAL A 219 -2.81 31.14 30.04
N MET A 220 -3.74 30.19 30.05
CA MET A 220 -5.14 30.42 29.76
C MET A 220 -6.01 30.09 30.98
N CYS A 221 -7.04 30.90 31.22
CA CYS A 221 -8.07 30.68 32.23
C CYS A 221 -9.45 30.53 31.58
N ILE A 222 -10.32 29.77 32.23
CA ILE A 222 -11.74 29.61 31.89
C ILE A 222 -12.48 30.91 32.19
N ASP A 223 -13.16 31.46 31.19
CA ASP A 223 -14.04 32.62 31.30
C ASP A 223 -15.43 32.24 31.80
N ALA A 224 -16.28 33.24 32.07
CA ALA A 224 -17.63 33.02 32.60
C ALA A 224 -18.58 32.31 31.58
N GLN A 225 -18.18 32.19 30.32
CA GLN A 225 -18.90 31.50 29.26
C GLN A 225 -18.35 30.10 28.99
N GLY A 226 -17.33 29.65 29.73
CA GLY A 226 -16.69 28.35 29.56
C GLY A 226 -15.65 28.29 28.43
N ARG A 227 -15.32 29.43 27.80
CA ARG A 227 -14.23 29.55 26.83
C ARG A 227 -12.92 29.88 27.55
N LEU A 228 -11.82 29.88 26.83
CA LEU A 228 -10.53 30.27 27.40
C LEU A 228 -10.10 31.67 26.97
N ALA A 229 -9.50 32.40 27.91
CA ALA A 229 -8.88 33.70 27.70
C ALA A 229 -7.51 33.76 28.38
N PRO A 230 -6.58 34.64 27.95
CA PRO A 230 -5.30 34.82 28.64
C PRO A 230 -5.50 35.13 30.13
N SER A 231 -4.76 34.44 31.00
CA SER A 231 -4.79 34.67 32.45
C SER A 231 -4.37 36.10 32.76
N HIS A 232 -4.99 36.78 33.71
CA HIS A 232 -4.64 38.18 34.07
C HIS A 232 -4.73 38.46 35.58
N ARG A 233 -4.89 37.41 36.38
CA ARG A 233 -5.00 37.47 37.84
C ARG A 233 -4.05 36.48 38.45
N GLU A 234 -3.39 36.89 39.53
CA GLU A 234 -2.51 36.02 40.28
C GLU A 234 -3.28 34.94 41.06
N TYR A 235 -2.79 33.71 41.02
CA TYR A 235 -3.43 32.56 41.70
C TYR A 235 -4.90 32.38 41.30
N ASP A 236 -5.17 32.43 40.00
CA ASP A 236 -6.49 32.22 39.43
C ASP A 236 -6.80 30.72 39.38
N LYS A 237 -7.90 30.34 40.04
CA LYS A 237 -8.35 28.94 40.09
C LYS A 237 -9.02 28.48 38.80
N CYS A 238 -9.36 29.41 37.92
CA CYS A 238 -9.90 29.10 36.60
C CYS A 238 -8.80 28.70 35.60
N VAL A 239 -7.54 28.58 36.02
CA VAL A 239 -6.46 28.23 35.10
C VAL A 239 -6.67 26.86 34.46
N ALA A 240 -6.60 26.82 33.13
CA ALA A 240 -6.92 25.65 32.33
C ALA A 240 -5.68 24.98 31.70
N GLY A 241 -4.56 25.70 31.61
CA GLY A 241 -3.35 25.20 30.99
C GLY A 241 -2.62 26.26 30.18
N VAL A 242 -1.79 25.81 29.24
CA VAL A 242 -0.93 26.68 28.41
C VAL A 242 -1.20 26.39 26.94
N VAL A 243 -1.29 27.43 26.10
CA VAL A 243 -1.41 27.24 24.64
C VAL A 243 -0.18 26.47 24.13
N SER A 244 -0.40 25.26 23.59
CA SER A 244 0.68 24.39 23.12
C SER A 244 1.29 24.89 21.80
N GLY A 245 2.51 24.45 21.50
CA GLY A 245 3.19 24.72 20.23
C GLY A 245 4.25 25.82 20.25
N ALA A 246 4.58 26.37 21.41
CA ALA A 246 5.68 27.32 21.56
C ALA A 246 7.06 26.64 21.55
N GLY A 247 8.08 27.39 21.14
CA GLY A 247 9.46 26.90 21.07
C GLY A 247 9.56 25.62 20.23
N ARG A 248 10.24 24.59 20.77
CA ARG A 248 10.43 23.29 20.10
C ARG A 248 9.39 22.22 20.45
N PHE A 249 8.50 22.47 21.41
CA PHE A 249 7.51 21.47 21.82
C PHE A 249 6.24 21.59 21.00
N ARG A 250 5.66 20.43 20.65
CA ARG A 250 4.43 20.28 19.89
C ARG A 250 3.60 19.18 20.56
N PRO A 251 2.27 19.23 20.50
CA PRO A 251 1.42 18.19 21.06
C PRO A 251 1.68 16.84 20.39
N ALA A 252 1.85 15.80 21.22
CA ALA A 252 1.88 14.41 20.79
C ALA A 252 0.46 13.92 20.51
N ILE A 253 -0.48 14.31 21.36
CA ILE A 253 -1.89 13.97 21.29
C ILE A 253 -2.66 15.28 21.28
N CYS A 254 -3.59 15.40 20.33
CA CYS A 254 -4.56 16.49 20.26
C CYS A 254 -5.97 15.90 20.35
N LEU A 255 -6.69 16.21 21.43
CA LEU A 255 -8.07 15.82 21.62
C LEU A 255 -9.03 16.89 21.07
N ASP A 256 -10.24 16.45 20.73
CA ASP A 256 -11.36 17.23 20.21
C ASP A 256 -11.00 18.22 19.09
N ARG A 257 -10.09 17.80 18.20
CA ARG A 257 -9.81 18.57 16.99
C ARG A 257 -10.93 18.36 15.98
N GLN A 258 -11.73 19.39 15.72
CA GLN A 258 -12.86 19.30 14.80
C GLN A 258 -12.43 19.58 13.36
N HIS A 259 -12.11 20.84 13.01
CA HIS A 259 -11.65 21.20 11.66
C HIS A 259 -10.22 21.76 11.65
N PRO A 260 -9.37 21.41 10.66
CA PRO A 260 -7.99 21.91 10.59
C PRO A 260 -7.89 23.45 10.48
N ASP A 261 -8.88 24.08 9.87
CA ASP A 261 -8.90 25.51 9.54
C ASP A 261 -9.61 26.36 10.59
N GLU A 262 -10.10 25.74 11.68
CA GLU A 262 -10.83 26.45 12.72
C GLU A 262 -9.87 27.19 13.67
N THR A 263 -9.82 28.51 13.52
CA THR A 263 -8.94 29.37 14.35
C THR A 263 -9.57 29.79 15.68
N SER A 264 -10.86 29.52 15.89
CA SER A 264 -11.58 29.78 17.14
C SER A 264 -11.19 28.82 18.26
N ARG A 265 -10.46 27.74 17.94
CA ARG A 265 -10.04 26.73 18.91
C ARG A 265 -8.53 26.56 18.90
N LEU A 266 -7.91 26.53 20.08
CA LEU A 266 -6.47 26.36 20.22
C LEU A 266 -6.13 25.13 21.06
N PRO A 267 -5.03 24.42 20.75
CA PRO A 267 -4.57 23.29 21.56
C PRO A 267 -4.00 23.81 22.88
N ILE A 268 -4.58 23.38 23.99
CA ILE A 268 -4.13 23.71 25.34
C ILE A 268 -3.46 22.49 25.95
N ALA A 269 -2.20 22.63 26.32
CA ALA A 269 -1.45 21.62 27.04
C ALA A 269 -2.06 21.41 28.42
N LEU A 270 -2.52 20.19 28.69
CA LEU A 270 -3.10 19.79 29.99
C LEU A 270 -2.10 18.97 30.81
N ILE A 271 -1.20 18.26 30.13
CA ILE A 271 -0.13 17.48 30.74
C ILE A 271 1.07 17.36 29.79
N GLY A 272 2.28 17.36 30.35
CA GLY A 272 3.52 17.15 29.60
C GLY A 272 4.38 18.41 29.50
N LYS A 273 5.33 18.42 28.57
CA LYS A 273 6.30 19.52 28.44
C LYS A 273 5.81 20.56 27.45
N VAL A 274 5.70 21.81 27.90
CA VAL A 274 5.31 22.96 27.06
C VAL A 274 6.22 24.14 27.36
N TYR A 275 6.38 25.06 26.40
CA TYR A 275 6.96 26.37 26.69
C TYR A 275 5.87 27.30 27.22
N CYS A 276 6.16 28.04 28.28
CA CYS A 276 5.23 28.94 28.95
C CYS A 276 5.84 30.33 29.07
N PHE A 277 5.06 31.37 28.82
CA PHE A 277 5.43 32.74 29.19
C PHE A 277 5.39 32.87 30.70
N VAL A 278 6.45 33.41 31.27
CA VAL A 278 6.65 33.51 32.70
C VAL A 278 7.12 34.92 33.03
N ASP A 279 6.52 35.48 34.06
CA ASP A 279 6.89 36.72 34.69
C ASP A 279 7.66 36.42 35.98
N ALA A 280 8.96 36.69 35.96
CA ALA A 280 9.86 36.50 37.08
C ALA A 280 10.37 37.83 37.64
N THR A 281 9.78 38.98 37.27
CA THR A 281 10.30 40.30 37.67
C THR A 281 10.40 40.47 39.18
N GLU A 282 9.42 39.95 39.92
CA GLU A 282 9.39 40.01 41.39
C GLU A 282 10.23 38.90 42.04
N VAL A 283 10.16 37.68 41.50
CA VAL A 283 10.83 36.51 42.06
C VAL A 283 11.42 35.67 40.93
N ALA A 284 12.74 35.46 40.97
CA ALA A 284 13.44 34.59 40.04
C ALA A 284 12.91 33.14 40.11
N ILE A 285 12.92 32.47 38.97
CA ILE A 285 12.48 31.08 38.81
C ILE A 285 13.69 30.16 38.83
N GLU A 286 13.60 29.10 39.62
CA GLU A 286 14.52 27.98 39.66
C GLU A 286 13.86 26.72 39.12
N ILE A 287 14.67 25.74 38.71
CA ILE A 287 14.15 24.45 38.24
C ILE A 287 13.39 23.76 39.36
N GLY A 288 12.17 23.29 39.08
CA GLY A 288 11.32 22.58 40.03
C GLY A 288 10.35 23.46 40.82
N ASP A 289 10.47 24.79 40.69
CA ASP A 289 9.52 25.75 41.27
C ASP A 289 8.10 25.49 40.78
N LEU A 290 7.14 25.60 41.70
CA LEU A 290 5.72 25.57 41.37
C LEU A 290 5.34 26.87 40.67
N MET A 291 4.53 26.75 39.62
CA MET A 291 4.11 27.87 38.79
C MET A 291 2.60 28.08 38.95
N THR A 292 2.18 29.34 38.98
CA THR A 292 0.77 29.78 39.05
C THR A 292 0.55 30.92 38.04
N THR A 293 -0.69 31.34 37.79
CA THR A 293 -0.97 32.53 36.95
C THR A 293 -0.38 33.82 37.53
N SER A 294 0.01 34.74 36.66
CA SER A 294 0.50 36.09 36.98
C SER A 294 -0.58 37.16 36.75
N SER A 295 -0.36 38.36 37.30
CA SER A 295 -1.06 39.58 36.92
C SER A 295 -0.69 40.07 35.51
N THR A 296 0.48 39.65 34.98
CA THR A 296 0.84 39.89 33.59
C THR A 296 0.01 38.97 32.66
N PRO A 297 -0.74 39.54 31.69
CA PRO A 297 -1.59 38.76 30.80
C PRO A 297 -0.89 37.58 30.12
N GLY A 298 -1.47 36.39 30.20
CA GLY A 298 -0.96 35.16 29.62
C GLY A 298 0.36 34.63 30.21
N HIS A 299 0.84 35.19 31.33
CA HIS A 299 2.08 34.74 31.96
C HIS A 299 1.80 33.92 33.23
N ALA A 300 2.68 32.96 33.50
CA ALA A 300 2.80 32.35 34.82
C ALA A 300 3.77 33.15 35.70
N MET A 301 3.82 32.86 36.99
CA MET A 301 4.81 33.33 37.94
C MET A 301 5.10 32.25 38.98
N LYS A 302 6.11 32.44 39.82
CA LYS A 302 6.40 31.53 40.94
C LYS A 302 5.24 31.52 41.94
N ALA A 303 4.79 30.33 42.32
CA ALA A 303 3.84 30.14 43.40
C ALA A 303 4.57 30.16 44.74
N VAL A 304 4.58 31.31 45.40
CA VAL A 304 5.24 31.56 46.69
C VAL A 304 4.29 31.49 47.90
N ASP A 305 2.96 31.55 47.67
CA ASP A 305 1.93 31.47 48.71
C ASP A 305 1.20 30.11 48.64
N PRO A 306 1.56 29.15 49.53
CA PRO A 306 0.94 27.83 49.55
C PRO A 306 -0.57 27.84 49.79
N MET A 307 -1.12 28.85 50.49
CA MET A 307 -2.55 28.94 50.79
C MET A 307 -3.37 29.32 49.56
N ARG A 308 -2.78 30.09 48.63
CA ARG A 308 -3.42 30.48 47.36
C ARG A 308 -3.14 29.47 46.24
N SER A 309 -2.09 28.67 46.36
CA SER A 309 -1.68 27.70 45.33
C SER A 309 -2.72 26.60 45.05
N PHE A 310 -3.53 26.21 46.03
CA PHE A 310 -4.48 25.11 45.84
C PHE A 310 -5.52 25.43 44.75
N GLY A 311 -5.49 24.66 43.66
CA GLY A 311 -6.32 24.84 42.47
C GLY A 311 -5.84 25.93 41.50
N ALA A 312 -4.68 26.56 41.73
CA ALA A 312 -4.13 27.60 40.85
C ALA A 312 -2.73 27.24 40.28
N VAL A 313 -2.16 26.10 40.69
CA VAL A 313 -0.89 25.62 40.18
C VAL A 313 -1.07 25.04 38.79
N ILE A 314 -0.24 25.48 37.85
CA ILE A 314 -0.23 24.98 36.47
C ILE A 314 0.83 23.90 36.22
N GLY A 315 1.85 23.83 37.09
CA GLY A 315 2.95 22.91 36.89
C GLY A 315 4.25 23.35 37.55
N LYS A 316 5.37 22.83 37.02
CA LYS A 316 6.73 23.09 37.52
C LYS A 316 7.68 23.61 36.45
N ALA A 317 8.55 24.54 36.82
CA ALA A 317 9.58 25.04 35.92
C ALA A 317 10.62 23.96 35.56
N LEU A 318 11.00 23.88 34.27
CA LEU A 318 12.07 22.99 33.77
C LEU A 318 13.33 23.76 33.36
N ALA A 319 13.30 25.08 33.44
CA ALA A 319 14.46 25.94 33.26
C ALA A 319 14.36 27.14 34.20
N PRO A 320 15.49 27.72 34.64
CA PRO A 320 15.48 28.92 35.43
C PRO A 320 15.14 30.16 34.58
N LEU A 321 14.65 31.21 35.24
CA LEU A 321 14.48 32.54 34.65
C LEU A 321 14.88 33.58 35.70
N ALA A 322 15.87 34.42 35.36
CA ALA A 322 16.26 35.55 36.20
C ALA A 322 15.12 36.58 36.31
N SER A 323 15.31 37.66 37.07
CA SER A 323 14.29 38.69 37.31
C SER A 323 13.86 39.47 36.06
N THR A 324 13.11 38.82 35.17
CA THR A 324 12.65 39.30 33.86
C THR A 324 11.41 38.52 33.41
N LYS A 325 10.80 38.92 32.29
CA LYS A 325 9.77 38.16 31.58
C LYS A 325 10.43 37.31 30.49
N GLY A 326 9.95 36.09 30.28
CA GLY A 326 10.55 35.20 29.30
C GLY A 326 9.72 33.96 29.02
N LEU A 327 10.10 33.25 27.95
CA LEU A 327 9.49 31.99 27.55
C LEU A 327 10.40 30.85 28.03
N ILE A 328 9.93 30.01 28.95
CA ILE A 328 10.70 28.88 29.50
C ILE A 328 9.92 27.57 29.41
N PRO A 329 10.59 26.41 29.29
CA PRO A 329 9.92 25.13 29.38
C PRO A 329 9.41 24.87 30.79
N ILE A 330 8.19 24.36 30.90
CA ILE A 330 7.58 23.87 32.13
C ILE A 330 7.02 22.46 31.92
N LEU A 331 6.88 21.71 33.01
CA LEU A 331 6.08 20.50 33.07
C LEU A 331 4.69 20.89 33.54
N VAL A 332 3.70 20.83 32.64
CA VAL A 332 2.29 21.05 32.99
C VAL A 332 1.76 19.80 33.66
N ALA A 333 1.08 20.01 34.78
CA ALA A 333 0.25 19.03 35.46
C ALA A 333 -0.76 19.85 36.26
N LEU A 334 -1.97 20.01 35.73
CA LEU A 334 -3.05 20.71 36.43
C LEU A 334 -3.50 19.83 37.60
N GLN A 335 -3.48 20.40 38.81
CA GLN A 335 -3.81 19.73 40.08
C GLN A 335 -5.02 20.37 40.75
#